data_AF-A0A0N8K3Q6-F1
#
_entry.id   AF-A0A0N8K3Q6-F1
#
_cell.length_a   1.000
_cell.length_b   1.000
_cell.length_c   1.000
_cell.angle_alpha   90.00
_cell.angle_beta   90.00
_cell.angle_gamma   90.00
#
_symmetry.space_group_name_H-M   'P 1'
#
loop_
_entity.id
_entity.type
_entity.pdbx_description
1 polymer ?
#
loop_
_entity_poly.entity_id
_entity_poly.type
_entity_poly.pdbx_seq_one_letter_code
_entity_poly.pdbx_strand_id
1 'polypeptide(L)'
;MILALTSALALISEPVACELTPLGEELEARGPAGFTVECPAGHADAAAIQSAAETAIAAMDLPVPEQHRRGRNFPPRFETSDALVVEPAGGAWRAAPGQALVRAVPVFPVRAAERGAVHMLCALAFRPDAAGTDTDPAASCISNVSNSLVERWQNDAMMRAGAVWRFAPVNVQYCLDEQVMVTAALIDGATGRPEALPPAPDPALLANLCEAG
;
A
#
# COMPACT_ATOMS: atom_id res chain seq x y z
N MET A 1 -3.61 59.53 -8.40
CA MET A 1 -2.90 58.27 -8.67
C MET A 1 -3.51 57.23 -7.75
N ILE A 2 -4.45 56.43 -8.26
CA ILE A 2 -5.23 55.47 -7.46
C ILE A 2 -4.47 54.15 -7.50
N LEU A 3 -3.90 53.74 -6.36
CA LEU A 3 -3.39 52.37 -6.20
C LEU A 3 -4.59 51.43 -6.10
N ALA A 4 -4.84 50.67 -7.17
CA ALA A 4 -5.71 49.50 -7.10
C ALA A 4 -4.90 48.36 -6.46
N LEU A 5 -5.17 48.05 -5.19
CA LEU A 5 -4.76 46.80 -4.57
C LEU A 5 -5.63 45.68 -5.16
N THR A 6 -5.13 45.00 -6.20
CA THR A 6 -5.67 43.71 -6.61
C THR A 6 -5.26 42.67 -5.56
N SER A 7 -6.18 42.40 -4.64
CA SER A 7 -6.08 41.27 -3.73
C SER A 7 -6.25 39.99 -4.54
N ALA A 8 -5.14 39.37 -4.94
CA ALA A 8 -5.14 38.03 -5.48
C ALA A 8 -5.52 37.08 -4.33
N LEU A 9 -6.80 36.72 -4.23
CA LEU A 9 -7.19 35.55 -3.44
C LEU A 9 -6.50 34.35 -4.06
N ALA A 10 -5.43 33.88 -3.41
CA ALA A 10 -4.93 32.54 -3.64
C ALA A 10 -6.05 31.58 -3.25
N LEU A 11 -6.82 31.12 -4.24
CA LEU A 11 -7.67 29.96 -4.08
C LEU A 11 -6.74 28.82 -3.69
N ILE A 12 -6.81 28.42 -2.42
CA ILE A 12 -6.16 27.20 -1.95
C ILE A 12 -6.89 26.10 -2.70
N SER A 13 -6.26 25.59 -3.74
CA SER A 13 -6.75 24.44 -4.47
C SER A 13 -6.70 23.24 -3.51
N GLU A 14 -7.81 22.53 -3.39
CA GLU A 14 -7.96 21.37 -2.51
C GLU A 14 -7.53 20.09 -3.23
N PRO A 15 -7.04 19.06 -2.51
CA PRO A 15 -6.81 17.76 -3.12
C PRO A 15 -8.09 17.19 -3.76
N VAL A 16 -7.95 16.56 -4.92
CA VAL A 16 -9.05 16.00 -5.71
C VAL A 16 -8.85 14.49 -5.82
N ALA A 17 -9.87 13.72 -5.45
CA ALA A 17 -9.89 12.29 -5.68
C ALA A 17 -10.41 11.99 -7.09
N CYS A 18 -9.61 11.27 -7.88
CA CYS A 18 -9.99 10.72 -9.16
C CYS A 18 -10.31 9.24 -9.00
N GLU A 19 -11.37 8.76 -9.65
CA GLU A 19 -11.75 7.35 -9.66
C GLU A 19 -10.70 6.54 -10.40
N LEU A 20 -10.26 5.44 -9.80
CA LEU A 20 -9.25 4.54 -10.33
C LEU A 20 -9.88 3.18 -10.63
N THR A 21 -9.80 2.74 -11.88
CA THR A 21 -10.32 1.43 -12.29
C THR A 21 -9.17 0.51 -12.70
N PRO A 22 -8.95 -0.62 -11.99
CA PRO A 22 -7.92 -1.59 -12.36
C PRO A 22 -8.29 -2.33 -13.64
N LEU A 23 -7.28 -2.60 -14.48
CA LEU A 23 -7.43 -3.37 -15.73
C LEU A 23 -6.84 -4.77 -15.57
N GLY A 24 -7.59 -5.82 -15.94
CA GLY A 24 -7.13 -7.21 -15.96
C GLY A 24 -8.21 -8.22 -15.61
N GLU A 25 -8.07 -9.47 -16.08
CA GLU A 25 -9.07 -10.53 -15.87
C GLU A 25 -8.93 -11.27 -14.53
N GLU A 26 -7.70 -11.34 -13.98
CA GLU A 26 -7.39 -12.08 -12.74
C GLU A 26 -6.70 -11.16 -11.71
N LEU A 27 -7.33 -10.00 -11.42
CA LEU A 27 -6.78 -8.97 -10.54
C LEU A 27 -6.32 -9.54 -9.19
N GLU A 28 -7.14 -10.39 -8.58
CA GLU A 28 -6.83 -10.97 -7.28
C GLU A 28 -5.57 -11.85 -7.31
N ALA A 29 -5.26 -12.53 -8.43
CA ALA A 29 -4.16 -13.49 -8.49
C ALA A 29 -2.90 -12.96 -9.19
N ARG A 30 -3.06 -11.95 -10.06
CA ARG A 30 -1.98 -11.43 -10.90
C ARG A 30 -1.69 -9.95 -10.69
N GLY A 31 -2.55 -9.25 -9.95
CA GLY A 31 -2.56 -7.80 -9.89
C GLY A 31 -3.11 -7.19 -11.19
N PRO A 32 -3.27 -5.86 -11.21
CA PRO A 32 -3.68 -5.13 -12.40
C PRO A 32 -2.57 -5.11 -13.45
N ALA A 33 -2.94 -5.25 -14.72
CA ALA A 33 -2.05 -5.00 -15.85
C ALA A 33 -1.87 -3.49 -16.13
N GLY A 34 -2.76 -2.67 -15.58
CA GLY A 34 -2.85 -1.23 -15.80
C GLY A 34 -3.98 -0.63 -14.97
N PHE A 35 -4.14 0.68 -15.06
CA PHE A 35 -5.28 1.39 -14.52
C PHE A 35 -5.83 2.35 -15.57
N THR A 36 -7.12 2.67 -15.46
CA THR A 36 -7.69 3.92 -16.00
C THR A 36 -8.04 4.84 -14.86
N VAL A 37 -8.05 6.15 -15.12
CA VAL A 37 -8.37 7.16 -14.11
C VAL A 37 -9.34 8.19 -14.66
N GLU A 38 -10.35 8.55 -13.86
CA GLU A 38 -11.35 9.55 -14.21
C GLU A 38 -11.49 10.58 -13.08
N CYS A 39 -11.17 11.84 -13.37
CA CYS A 39 -11.23 12.93 -12.42
C CYS A 39 -12.53 13.75 -12.57
N PRO A 40 -13.04 14.37 -11.49
CA PRO A 40 -14.25 15.19 -11.54
C PRO A 40 -14.18 16.34 -12.57
N ALA A 41 -15.09 16.33 -13.54
CA ALA A 41 -15.13 17.35 -14.61
C ALA A 41 -15.60 18.75 -14.16
N GLY A 42 -16.17 18.87 -12.96
CA GLY A 42 -16.71 20.12 -12.42
C GLY A 42 -15.67 21.08 -11.81
N HIS A 43 -14.40 20.68 -11.76
CA HIS A 43 -13.32 21.50 -11.20
C HIS A 43 -12.80 22.53 -12.22
N ALA A 44 -12.41 23.74 -11.76
CA ALA A 44 -11.88 24.79 -12.65
C ALA A 44 -10.66 24.33 -13.45
N ASP A 45 -9.82 23.50 -12.83
CA ASP A 45 -8.62 22.90 -13.42
C ASP A 45 -8.82 21.45 -13.90
N ALA A 46 -10.05 21.00 -14.20
CA ALA A 46 -10.35 19.60 -14.50
C ALA A 46 -9.42 18.95 -15.54
N ALA A 47 -9.08 19.67 -16.62
CA ALA A 47 -8.16 19.17 -17.64
C ALA A 47 -6.72 18.95 -17.13
N ALA A 48 -6.22 19.85 -16.27
CA ALA A 48 -4.89 19.73 -15.69
C ALA A 48 -4.83 18.61 -14.64
N ILE A 49 -5.88 18.46 -13.84
CA ILE A 49 -6.06 17.38 -12.87
C ILE A 49 -6.07 16.02 -13.59
N GLN A 50 -6.92 15.87 -14.62
CA GLN A 50 -7.00 14.65 -15.42
C GLN A 50 -5.65 14.31 -16.04
N SER A 51 -4.97 15.28 -16.66
CA SER A 51 -3.66 15.06 -17.26
C SER A 51 -2.59 14.65 -16.24
N ALA A 52 -2.60 15.23 -15.04
CA ALA A 52 -1.69 14.85 -13.96
C ALA A 52 -1.96 13.42 -13.46
N ALA A 53 -3.23 13.05 -13.30
CA ALA A 53 -3.64 11.71 -12.91
C ALA A 53 -3.22 10.66 -13.95
N GLU A 54 -3.50 10.91 -15.23
CA GLU A 54 -3.10 10.05 -16.34
C GLU A 54 -1.58 9.88 -16.44
N THR A 55 -0.83 10.97 -16.25
CA THR A 55 0.64 10.94 -16.24
C THR A 55 1.15 10.08 -15.09
N ALA A 56 0.56 10.20 -13.89
CA ALA A 56 0.95 9.41 -12.73
C ALA A 56 0.72 7.92 -12.97
N ILE A 57 -0.46 7.50 -13.44
CA ILE A 57 -0.73 6.07 -13.70
C ILE A 57 0.14 5.51 -14.83
N ALA A 58 0.48 6.32 -15.85
CA ALA A 58 1.33 5.90 -16.95
C ALA A 58 2.80 5.71 -16.54
N ALA A 59 3.24 6.37 -15.47
CA ALA A 59 4.59 6.24 -14.92
C ALA A 59 4.75 5.02 -13.99
N MET A 60 3.66 4.36 -13.59
CA MET A 60 3.70 3.22 -12.68
C MET A 60 4.36 1.99 -13.31
N ASP A 61 5.27 1.36 -12.58
CA ASP A 61 5.82 0.05 -12.96
C ASP A 61 4.95 -1.09 -12.39
N LEU A 62 3.98 -1.55 -13.18
CA LEU A 62 2.97 -2.54 -12.77
C LEU A 62 3.26 -4.04 -13.00
N PRO A 63 4.31 -4.51 -13.71
CA PRO A 63 4.60 -5.95 -13.75
C PRO A 63 5.00 -6.45 -12.36
N VAL A 64 4.11 -7.20 -11.72
CA VAL A 64 4.47 -7.96 -10.52
C VAL A 64 5.35 -9.15 -10.94
N PRO A 65 6.54 -9.35 -10.34
CA PRO A 65 7.47 -10.39 -10.77
C PRO A 65 6.84 -11.79 -10.80
N GLU A 66 7.07 -12.53 -11.89
CA GLU A 66 6.58 -13.91 -12.08
C GLU A 66 7.06 -14.91 -11.01
N GLN A 67 7.99 -14.54 -10.13
CA GLN A 67 8.57 -15.42 -9.11
C GLN A 67 7.50 -16.00 -8.15
N HIS A 68 6.34 -15.37 -8.03
CA HIS A 68 5.18 -15.90 -7.30
C HIS A 68 4.44 -17.06 -8.01
N ARG A 69 4.76 -17.36 -9.29
CA ARG A 69 4.07 -18.39 -10.10
C ARG A 69 4.63 -19.79 -9.95
N ARG A 70 5.89 -19.94 -9.51
CA ARG A 70 6.61 -21.22 -9.53
C ARG A 70 6.81 -21.80 -8.14
N GLY A 71 5.80 -22.51 -7.66
CA GLY A 71 5.97 -23.50 -6.60
C GLY A 71 4.97 -23.35 -5.46
N ARG A 72 3.89 -24.14 -5.55
CA ARG A 72 3.09 -24.66 -4.43
C ARG A 72 3.11 -23.78 -3.17
N ASN A 73 2.33 -22.71 -3.18
CA ASN A 73 1.60 -22.13 -2.05
C ASN A 73 0.82 -20.94 -2.64
N PHE A 74 -0.45 -20.83 -2.27
CA PHE A 74 -1.47 -19.85 -2.68
C PHE A 74 -0.97 -18.63 -3.47
N PRO A 75 -1.54 -18.33 -4.67
CA PRO A 75 -1.19 -17.11 -5.39
C PRO A 75 -1.40 -15.90 -4.46
N PRO A 76 -0.49 -14.91 -4.48
CA PRO A 76 -0.67 -13.71 -3.67
C PRO A 76 -2.01 -13.09 -4.03
N ARG A 77 -2.78 -12.70 -3.00
CA ARG A 77 -3.99 -11.91 -3.21
C ARG A 77 -3.58 -10.45 -3.34
N PHE A 78 -4.10 -9.75 -4.33
CA PHE A 78 -3.88 -8.31 -4.48
C PHE A 78 -5.13 -7.51 -4.14
N GLU A 79 -4.91 -6.36 -3.51
CA GLU A 79 -5.88 -5.31 -3.29
C GLU A 79 -5.45 -4.09 -4.11
N THR A 80 -6.42 -3.40 -4.71
CA THR A 80 -6.18 -2.18 -5.50
C THR A 80 -6.93 -1.01 -4.88
N SER A 81 -6.36 0.18 -4.95
CA SER A 81 -7.09 1.41 -4.62
C SER A 81 -8.21 1.65 -5.63
N ASP A 82 -9.32 2.24 -5.17
CA ASP A 82 -10.43 2.74 -5.98
C ASP A 82 -10.27 4.23 -6.35
N ALA A 83 -9.28 4.91 -5.77
CA ALA A 83 -9.02 6.31 -6.01
C ALA A 83 -7.52 6.63 -6.12
N LEU A 84 -7.24 7.67 -6.92
CA LEU A 84 -5.98 8.39 -6.94
C LEU A 84 -6.25 9.85 -6.53
N VAL A 85 -5.66 10.28 -5.42
CA VAL A 85 -5.69 11.68 -4.99
C VAL A 85 -4.61 12.46 -5.71
N VAL A 86 -4.99 13.57 -6.31
CA VAL A 86 -4.09 14.57 -6.88
C VAL A 86 -4.19 15.89 -6.10
N GLU A 87 -3.06 16.56 -5.91
CA GLU A 87 -2.94 17.79 -5.14
C GLU A 87 -2.17 18.87 -5.92
N PRO A 88 -2.44 20.16 -5.66
CA PRO A 88 -1.62 21.23 -6.18
C PRO A 88 -0.26 21.26 -5.47
N ALA A 89 0.83 21.31 -6.23
CA ALA A 89 2.19 21.47 -5.72
C ALA A 89 3.03 22.32 -6.66
N GLY A 90 3.58 23.43 -6.15
CA GLY A 90 4.48 24.29 -6.93
C GLY A 90 3.84 24.91 -8.19
N GLY A 91 2.52 25.09 -8.21
CA GLY A 91 1.78 25.64 -9.35
C GLY A 91 1.39 24.63 -10.42
N ALA A 92 1.59 23.33 -10.18
CA ALA A 92 1.12 22.23 -11.02
C ALA A 92 0.32 21.23 -10.19
N TRP A 93 -0.45 20.37 -10.86
CA TRP A 93 -1.11 19.23 -10.23
C TRP A 93 -0.20 18.00 -10.27
N ARG A 94 -0.23 17.18 -9.21
CA ARG A 94 0.49 15.91 -9.12
C ARG A 94 -0.28 14.90 -8.27
N ALA A 95 0.07 13.62 -8.34
CA ALA A 95 -0.40 12.66 -7.35
C ALA A 95 0.09 13.02 -5.94
N ALA A 96 -0.75 12.80 -4.92
CA ALA A 96 -0.32 12.94 -3.53
C ALA A 96 0.65 11.80 -3.15
N PRO A 97 1.73 12.08 -2.40
CA PRO A 97 2.69 11.06 -1.98
C PRO A 97 2.05 10.06 -0.99
N GLY A 98 2.60 8.84 -0.91
CA GLY A 98 2.22 7.85 0.10
C GLY A 98 0.99 7.00 -0.21
N GLN A 99 0.36 7.16 -1.37
CA GLN A 99 -0.82 6.39 -1.75
C GLN A 99 -0.42 5.01 -2.28
N ALA A 100 -0.77 3.93 -1.57
CA ALA A 100 -0.62 2.57 -2.09
C ALA A 100 -1.75 2.26 -3.08
N LEU A 101 -1.41 2.02 -4.35
CA LEU A 101 -2.36 1.74 -5.43
C LEU A 101 -2.53 0.24 -5.69
N VAL A 102 -1.48 -0.55 -5.42
CA VAL A 102 -1.51 -2.01 -5.43
C VAL A 102 -0.87 -2.52 -4.15
N ARG A 103 -1.57 -3.37 -3.41
CA ARG A 103 -1.09 -4.02 -2.20
C ARG A 103 -1.19 -5.53 -2.38
N ALA A 104 -0.12 -6.26 -2.12
CA ALA A 104 -0.24 -7.69 -1.91
C ALA A 104 -0.63 -7.96 -0.46
N VAL A 105 -1.62 -8.82 -0.28
CA VAL A 105 -2.04 -9.33 1.01
C VAL A 105 -1.00 -10.35 1.48
N PRO A 106 -0.31 -10.09 2.60
CA PRO A 106 0.68 -11.03 3.14
C PRO A 106 0.01 -12.33 3.58
N VAL A 107 0.62 -13.45 3.19
CA VAL A 107 0.16 -14.79 3.59
C VAL A 107 0.73 -15.12 4.97
N PHE A 108 -0.15 -15.47 5.91
CA PHE A 108 0.27 -15.88 7.24
C PHE A 108 1.14 -17.14 7.17
N PRO A 109 2.36 -17.17 7.77
CA PRO A 109 3.23 -18.33 7.69
C PRO A 109 2.61 -19.54 8.41
N VAL A 110 2.35 -20.64 7.69
CA VAL A 110 1.81 -21.88 8.28
C VAL A 110 2.68 -22.38 9.45
N ARG A 111 4.00 -22.32 9.31
CA ARG A 111 4.94 -22.71 10.38
C ARG A 111 4.83 -21.86 11.64
N ALA A 112 4.44 -20.58 11.51
CA ALA A 112 4.16 -19.74 12.66
C ALA A 112 2.86 -20.18 13.34
N ALA A 113 1.82 -20.48 12.55
CA ALA A 113 0.55 -21.01 13.06
C ALA A 113 0.71 -22.36 13.77
N GLU A 114 1.51 -23.28 13.22
CA GLU A 114 1.87 -24.56 13.86
C GLU A 114 2.57 -24.38 15.21
N ARG A 115 3.12 -23.19 15.49
CA ARG A 115 3.74 -22.82 16.78
C ARG A 115 2.85 -21.98 17.67
N GLY A 116 1.55 -21.88 17.36
CA GLY A 116 0.57 -21.14 18.15
C GLY A 116 0.49 -19.65 17.87
N ALA A 117 1.21 -19.14 16.86
CA ALA A 117 1.03 -17.76 16.43
C ALA A 117 -0.27 -17.64 15.62
N VAL A 118 -1.15 -16.75 16.03
CA VAL A 118 -2.40 -16.45 15.32
C VAL A 118 -2.46 -15.02 14.82
N HIS A 119 -1.63 -14.14 15.38
CA HIS A 119 -1.52 -12.75 14.99
C HIS A 119 -0.11 -12.45 14.49
N MET A 120 -0.09 -11.65 13.44
CA MET A 120 1.09 -11.05 12.85
C MET A 120 0.77 -9.56 12.70
N LEU A 121 1.34 -8.73 13.57
CA LEU A 121 1.20 -7.29 13.51
C LEU A 121 2.56 -6.72 13.11
N CYS A 122 2.64 -6.02 11.98
CA CYS A 122 3.91 -5.54 11.45
C CYS A 122 3.85 -4.06 11.13
N ALA A 123 4.97 -3.37 11.36
CA ALA A 123 5.31 -2.12 10.69
C ALA A 123 6.04 -2.43 9.38
N LEU A 124 5.76 -1.66 8.34
CA LEU A 124 6.53 -1.62 7.10
C LEU A 124 6.96 -0.19 6.83
N ALA A 125 8.22 0.01 6.44
CA ALA A 125 8.67 1.26 5.84
C ALA A 125 8.91 1.09 4.36
N PHE A 126 8.41 2.05 3.59
CA PHE A 126 8.65 2.14 2.16
C PHE A 126 9.35 3.45 1.81
N ARG A 127 10.29 3.41 0.86
CA ARG A 127 10.92 4.57 0.22
C ARG A 127 10.76 4.47 -1.31
N PRO A 128 9.55 4.66 -1.85
CA PRO A 128 9.29 4.44 -3.27
C PRO A 128 10.08 5.40 -4.16
N ASP A 129 10.51 4.90 -5.31
CA ASP A 129 11.11 5.70 -6.36
C ASP A 129 10.06 6.50 -7.16
N ALA A 130 10.52 7.21 -8.19
CA ALA A 130 9.65 8.01 -9.04
C ALA A 130 8.67 7.19 -9.90
N ALA A 131 8.82 5.86 -9.96
CA ALA A 131 7.89 4.94 -10.62
C ALA A 131 6.91 4.29 -9.61
N GLY A 132 6.99 4.67 -8.34
CA GLY A 132 6.12 4.14 -7.29
C GLY A 132 6.53 2.75 -6.79
N THR A 133 7.77 2.32 -7.03
CA THR A 133 8.29 1.03 -6.58
C THR A 133 9.30 1.22 -5.46
N ASP A 134 9.27 0.33 -4.46
CA ASP A 134 10.34 0.23 -3.47
C ASP A 134 11.13 -1.07 -3.71
N THR A 135 12.45 -0.95 -3.82
CA THR A 135 13.35 -2.09 -4.03
C THR A 135 13.94 -2.63 -2.73
N ASP A 136 13.82 -1.91 -1.62
CA ASP A 136 14.33 -2.30 -0.30
C ASP A 136 13.36 -1.87 0.82
N PRO A 137 12.12 -2.41 0.83
CA PRO A 137 11.20 -2.15 1.92
C PRO A 137 11.79 -2.72 3.23
N ALA A 138 11.44 -2.14 4.37
CA ALA A 138 11.78 -2.69 5.68
C ALA A 138 10.52 -3.19 6.39
N ALA A 139 10.63 -4.27 7.19
CA ALA A 139 9.52 -4.77 7.98
C ALA A 139 9.97 -5.21 9.38
N SER A 140 9.10 -4.97 10.36
CA SER A 140 9.26 -5.45 11.74
C SER A 140 7.92 -5.92 12.29
N CYS A 141 7.84 -7.21 12.58
CA CYS A 141 6.63 -7.90 13.02
C CYS A 141 6.76 -8.34 14.48
N ILE A 142 5.65 -8.20 15.19
CA ILE A 142 5.43 -8.79 16.50
C ILE A 142 4.29 -9.81 16.43
N SER A 143 4.37 -10.82 17.30
CA SER A 143 3.42 -11.93 17.37
C SER A 143 2.79 -12.03 18.76
N ASN A 144 1.66 -12.73 18.86
CA ASN A 144 1.09 -13.14 20.14
C ASN A 144 1.96 -14.20 20.86
N VAL A 145 2.97 -14.77 20.19
CA VAL A 145 3.94 -15.69 20.76
C VAL A 145 5.33 -15.07 20.71
N SER A 146 6.00 -14.94 21.87
CA SER A 146 7.39 -14.47 21.92
C SER A 146 8.35 -15.57 21.46
N ASN A 147 8.74 -15.53 20.18
CA ASN A 147 9.64 -16.51 19.59
C ASN A 147 10.35 -15.92 18.35
N SER A 148 11.68 -15.83 18.42
CA SER A 148 12.47 -15.21 17.34
C SER A 148 12.40 -15.93 15.99
N LEU A 149 12.08 -17.24 15.94
CA LEU A 149 11.83 -17.94 14.67
C LEU A 149 10.49 -17.53 14.07
N VAL A 150 9.45 -17.35 14.90
CA VAL A 150 8.13 -16.90 14.46
C VAL A 150 8.22 -15.49 13.88
N GLU A 151 8.85 -14.58 14.61
CA GLU A 151 9.07 -13.19 14.16
C GLU A 151 9.84 -13.15 12.83
N ARG A 152 10.90 -13.94 12.68
CA ARG A 152 11.62 -14.05 11.40
C ARG A 152 10.72 -14.50 10.25
N TRP A 153 9.92 -15.55 10.44
CA TRP A 153 9.03 -16.02 9.37
C TRP A 153 7.96 -15.01 9.00
N GLN A 154 7.45 -14.28 9.98
CA GLN A 154 6.48 -13.21 9.79
C GLN A 154 7.10 -12.01 9.05
N ASN A 155 8.30 -11.57 9.46
CA ASN A 155 9.08 -10.55 8.76
C ASN A 155 9.31 -10.96 7.31
N ASP A 156 9.81 -12.17 7.07
CA ASP A 156 10.06 -12.67 5.71
C ASP A 156 8.79 -12.68 4.84
N ALA A 157 7.64 -13.05 5.42
CA ALA A 157 6.36 -13.04 4.71
C ALA A 157 5.89 -11.62 4.39
N MET A 158 6.06 -10.70 5.33
CA MET A 158 5.70 -9.30 5.16
C MET A 158 6.60 -8.61 4.14
N MET A 159 7.91 -8.83 4.19
CA MET A 159 8.88 -8.33 3.21
C MET A 159 8.56 -8.76 1.78
N ARG A 160 8.20 -10.05 1.60
CA ARG A 160 7.79 -10.57 0.28
C ARG A 160 6.51 -9.90 -0.23
N ALA A 161 5.56 -9.58 0.65
CA ALA A 161 4.35 -8.87 0.27
C ALA A 161 4.67 -7.40 -0.04
N GLY A 162 5.45 -6.71 0.79
CA GLY A 162 5.84 -5.32 0.59
C GLY A 162 6.61 -5.09 -0.71
N ALA A 163 7.50 -6.01 -1.11
CA ALA A 163 8.29 -5.91 -2.34
C ALA A 163 7.44 -5.83 -3.64
N VAL A 164 6.16 -6.20 -3.57
CA VAL A 164 5.23 -6.13 -4.71
C VAL A 164 4.19 -5.02 -4.56
N TRP A 165 4.24 -4.22 -3.50
CA TRP A 165 3.38 -3.06 -3.38
C TRP A 165 3.80 -2.00 -4.40
N ARG A 166 2.82 -1.22 -4.87
CA ARG A 166 3.02 -0.11 -5.79
C ARG A 166 2.32 1.12 -5.25
N PHE A 167 3.02 2.25 -5.32
CA PHE A 167 2.57 3.53 -4.82
C PHE A 167 2.31 4.49 -5.97
N ALA A 168 1.56 5.56 -5.70
CA ALA A 168 1.38 6.63 -6.66
C ALA A 168 2.75 7.28 -7.00
N PRO A 169 3.13 7.34 -8.29
CA PRO A 169 4.39 7.93 -8.72
C PRO A 169 4.47 9.42 -8.37
N VAL A 170 5.54 9.81 -7.67
CA VAL A 170 5.82 11.21 -7.31
C VAL A 170 7.31 11.51 -7.39
N ASN A 171 7.67 12.72 -7.80
CA ASN A 171 9.06 13.17 -7.94
C ASN A 171 9.63 13.76 -6.62
N VAL A 172 9.19 13.24 -5.47
CA VAL A 172 9.69 13.65 -4.15
C VAL A 172 10.09 12.40 -3.37
N GLN A 173 11.17 12.51 -2.61
CA GLN A 173 11.56 11.45 -1.68
C GLN A 173 10.69 11.55 -0.43
N TYR A 174 10.15 10.42 0.00
CA TYR A 174 9.39 10.28 1.24
C TYR A 174 9.64 8.89 1.83
N CYS A 175 9.31 8.74 3.12
CA CYS A 175 9.21 7.44 3.76
C CYS A 175 7.77 7.25 4.24
N LEU A 176 7.15 6.14 3.87
CA LEU A 176 5.82 5.75 4.33
C LEU A 176 5.96 4.65 5.39
N ASP A 177 5.41 4.89 6.58
CA ASP A 177 5.25 3.88 7.62
C ASP A 177 3.82 3.36 7.61
N GLU A 178 3.64 2.07 7.36
CA GLU A 178 2.35 1.40 7.30
C GLU A 178 2.28 0.27 8.34
N GLN A 179 1.13 0.13 8.99
CA GLN A 179 0.87 -0.96 9.92
C GLN A 179 -0.10 -1.98 9.33
N VAL A 180 0.28 -3.25 9.35
CA VAL A 180 -0.54 -4.34 8.80
C VAL A 180 -0.75 -5.41 9.88
N MET A 181 -2.01 -5.75 10.13
CA MET A 181 -2.37 -6.88 10.98
C MET A 181 -2.97 -8.01 10.14
N VAL A 182 -2.40 -9.20 10.27
CA VAL A 182 -2.93 -10.43 9.70
C VAL A 182 -3.28 -11.39 10.82
N THR A 183 -4.46 -11.98 10.71
CA THR A 183 -4.94 -12.97 11.67
C THR A 183 -5.17 -14.30 10.95
N ALA A 184 -4.56 -15.37 11.47
CA ALA A 184 -4.84 -16.73 11.05
C ALA A 184 -6.14 -17.21 11.69
N ALA A 185 -7.05 -17.75 10.87
CA ALA A 185 -8.20 -18.48 11.39
C ALA A 185 -7.77 -19.90 11.75
N LEU A 186 -7.85 -20.26 13.03
CA LEU A 186 -7.69 -21.64 13.49
C LEU A 186 -9.05 -22.32 13.54
N ILE A 187 -9.18 -23.46 12.86
CA ILE A 187 -10.39 -24.27 12.84
C ILE A 187 -10.08 -25.55 13.63
N ASP A 188 -10.84 -25.79 14.69
CA ASP A 188 -10.75 -27.03 15.47
C ASP A 188 -11.19 -28.20 14.58
N GLY A 189 -10.29 -29.17 14.36
CA GLY A 189 -10.56 -30.33 13.53
C GLY A 189 -11.64 -31.28 14.08
N ALA A 190 -11.90 -31.26 15.39
CA ALA A 190 -12.91 -32.10 16.03
C ALA A 190 -14.32 -31.51 15.92
N THR A 191 -14.45 -30.19 16.08
CA THR A 191 -15.75 -29.51 16.08
C THR A 191 -16.06 -28.78 14.77
N GLY A 192 -15.05 -28.56 13.93
CA GLY A 192 -15.14 -27.75 12.71
C GLY A 192 -15.41 -26.26 12.98
N ARG A 193 -15.25 -25.80 14.23
CA ARG A 193 -15.55 -24.43 14.64
C ARG A 193 -14.27 -23.59 14.77
N PRO A 194 -14.36 -22.27 14.55
CA PRO A 194 -13.24 -21.37 14.84
C PRO A 194 -12.87 -21.44 16.33
N GLU A 195 -11.59 -21.54 16.62
CA GLU A 195 -11.08 -21.42 17.99
C GLU A 195 -11.14 -19.96 18.45
N ALA A 196 -11.32 -19.76 19.76
CA ALA A 196 -11.20 -18.44 20.35
C ALA A 196 -9.75 -17.97 20.24
N LEU A 197 -9.54 -16.81 19.62
CA LEU A 197 -8.21 -16.26 19.41
C LEU A 197 -7.71 -15.53 20.67
N PRO A 198 -6.42 -15.65 21.04
CA PRO A 198 -5.81 -14.76 22.02
C PRO A 198 -5.92 -13.28 21.59
N PRO A 199 -5.66 -12.32 22.50
CA PRO A 199 -5.64 -10.91 22.12
C PRO A 199 -4.54 -10.63 21.09
N ALA A 200 -4.81 -9.65 20.21
CA ALA A 200 -3.81 -9.13 19.30
C ALA A 200 -2.66 -8.43 20.06
N PRO A 201 -1.43 -8.43 19.51
CA PRO A 201 -0.33 -7.64 20.06
C PRO A 201 -0.66 -6.13 20.10
N ASP A 202 -0.04 -5.42 21.04
CA ASP A 202 -0.20 -3.96 21.16
C ASP A 202 0.57 -3.24 20.03
N PRO A 203 -0.10 -2.45 19.17
CA PRO A 203 0.56 -1.71 18.10
C PRO A 203 1.59 -0.68 18.59
N ALA A 204 1.50 -0.23 19.85
CA ALA A 204 2.49 0.68 20.43
C ALA A 204 3.88 0.06 20.61
N LEU A 205 4.00 -1.27 20.46
CA LEU A 205 5.28 -1.98 20.52
C LEU A 205 5.99 -2.07 19.16
N LEU A 206 5.35 -1.62 18.08
CA LEU A 206 5.99 -1.54 16.77
C LEU A 206 7.02 -0.42 16.71
N ALA A 207 8.13 -0.67 16.01
CA ALA A 207 9.12 0.36 15.72
C ALA A 207 8.63 1.30 14.62
N ASN A 208 8.98 2.58 14.70
CA ASN A 208 8.90 3.50 13.56
C ASN A 208 10.09 3.22 12.63
N LEU A 209 9.81 2.64 11.47
CA LEU A 209 10.86 2.18 10.55
C LEU A 209 11.38 3.30 9.63
N CYS A 210 10.66 4.43 9.57
CA CYS A 210 11.11 5.62 8.85
C CYS A 210 12.12 6.46 9.63
N GLU A 211 12.12 6.39 10.97
CA GLU A 211 13.11 7.07 11.82
C GLU A 211 14.41 6.25 12.01
N ALA A 212 14.35 4.93 11.80
CA ALA A 212 15.41 4.00 12.15
C ALA A 212 16.49 3.79 11.07
N GLY A 213 16.35 4.38 9.88
CA GLY A 213 17.27 4.19 8.74
C GLY A 213 17.46 5.45 7.93
#